data_AF-A0A818YGW9-F1
#
_entry.id   AF-A0A818YGW9-F1
#
_cell.length_a   1.000
_cell.length_b   1.000
_cell.length_c   1.000
_cell.angle_alpha   90.00
_cell.angle_beta   90.00
_cell.angle_gamma   90.00
#
_symmetry.space_group_name_H-M   'P 1'
#
loop_
_entity.id
_entity.type
_entity.pdbx_description
1 polymer ?
#
loop_
_entity_poly.entity_id
_entity_poly.type
_entity_poly.pdbx_seq_one_letter_code
_entity_poly.pdbx_strand_id
1 'polypeptide(L)'
;MSSSLETFSFIGANNETVWGWHIPPIKRINQKAPLTFLIHGDPQASCYNSWSYRWNFHVKVMLLLELIFVVLIHMDKNFTNKLGLNAALNLFNYIDGNRAIALGASYGGYMIDWIAGHTQMNQRFQAFVNYHGIFDVRQMVYSTDELWFIEYDIGQFTQYENPQAYEIFNPINYISD
;
A
#
# COMPACT_ATOMS: atom_id res chain seq x y z
N MET A 1 -27.80 -9.01 1.50
CA MET A 1 -26.86 -9.23 2.63
C MET A 1 -26.01 -7.99 2.72
N SER A 2 -25.91 -7.39 3.91
CA SER A 2 -25.07 -6.20 4.16
C SER A 2 -23.61 -6.58 3.97
N SER A 3 -22.90 -5.97 3.00
CA SER A 3 -21.45 -6.05 2.89
C SER A 3 -20.84 -5.14 3.96
N SER A 4 -20.79 -5.59 5.21
CA SER A 4 -20.16 -4.82 6.27
C SER A 4 -18.66 -4.81 6.08
N LEU A 5 -18.07 -3.62 6.12
CA LEU A 5 -16.64 -3.38 6.27
C LEU A 5 -16.12 -4.13 7.51
N GLU A 6 -15.10 -4.95 7.35
CA GLU A 6 -14.48 -5.72 8.43
C GLU A 6 -13.05 -5.22 8.69
N THR A 7 -12.61 -5.23 9.94
CA THR A 7 -11.20 -5.04 10.29
C THR A 7 -10.55 -6.39 10.54
N PHE A 8 -9.27 -6.49 10.21
CA PHE A 8 -8.44 -7.62 10.60
C PHE A 8 -7.05 -7.11 11.01
N SER A 9 -6.28 -7.96 11.66
CA SER A 9 -4.90 -7.65 12.03
C SER A 9 -3.96 -8.83 11.82
N PHE A 10 -2.68 -8.52 11.72
CA PHE A 10 -1.60 -9.50 11.61
C PHE A 10 -0.32 -8.92 12.21
N ILE A 11 0.67 -9.79 12.43
CA ILE A 11 1.99 -9.38 12.94
C ILE A 11 2.86 -8.89 11.78
N GLY A 12 3.31 -7.64 11.85
CA GLY A 12 4.20 -6.97 10.91
C GLY A 12 5.67 -7.37 11.10
N ALA A 13 6.56 -6.80 10.27
CA ALA A 13 7.97 -7.20 10.25
C ALA A 13 8.75 -6.81 11.53
N ASN A 14 8.33 -5.74 12.22
CA ASN A 14 8.86 -5.35 13.53
C ASN A 14 8.15 -6.03 14.72
N ASN A 15 7.41 -7.12 14.48
CA ASN A 15 6.60 -7.80 15.50
C ASN A 15 5.48 -6.93 16.09
N GLU A 16 5.04 -5.93 15.32
CA GLU A 16 3.97 -5.00 15.68
C GLU A 16 2.63 -5.44 15.08
N THR A 17 1.52 -5.08 15.73
CA THR A 17 0.19 -5.34 15.19
C THR A 17 -0.10 -4.38 14.05
N VAL A 18 -0.22 -4.90 12.83
CA VAL A 18 -0.68 -4.15 11.66
C VAL A 18 -2.17 -4.38 11.47
N TRP A 19 -2.90 -3.30 11.26
CA TRP A 19 -4.33 -3.33 11.00
C TRP A 19 -4.63 -3.18 9.51
N GLY A 20 -5.65 -3.90 9.07
CA GLY A 20 -6.17 -3.81 7.72
C GLY A 20 -7.69 -3.76 7.70
N TRP A 21 -8.21 -3.18 6.62
CA TRP A 21 -9.63 -3.24 6.30
C TRP A 21 -9.87 -4.29 5.23
N HIS A 22 -10.91 -5.08 5.42
CA HIS A 22 -11.41 -6.05 4.48
C HIS A 22 -12.81 -5.62 4.02
N ILE A 23 -13.00 -5.54 2.70
CA ILE A 23 -14.28 -5.21 2.09
C ILE A 23 -14.72 -6.39 1.22
N PRO A 24 -15.70 -7.18 1.68
CA PRO A 24 -16.17 -8.34 0.94
C PRO A 24 -16.93 -7.93 -0.34
N PRO A 25 -17.04 -8.83 -1.33
CA PRO A 25 -17.86 -8.59 -2.51
C PRO A 25 -19.33 -8.36 -2.13
N ILE A 26 -19.97 -7.40 -2.81
CA ILE A 26 -21.40 -7.09 -2.59
C ILE A 26 -22.30 -8.21 -3.13
N LYS A 27 -21.86 -8.88 -4.20
CA LYS A 27 -22.58 -10.01 -4.82
C LYS A 27 -22.04 -11.34 -4.33
N ARG A 28 -22.92 -12.35 -4.28
CA ARG A 28 -22.53 -13.74 -4.00
C ARG A 28 -21.55 -14.21 -5.08
N ILE A 29 -20.40 -14.68 -4.64
CA ILE A 29 -19.36 -15.24 -5.49
C ILE A 29 -19.51 -16.77 -5.58
N ASN A 30 -19.49 -17.31 -6.79
CA ASN A 30 -19.53 -18.76 -7.05
C ASN A 30 -18.14 -19.34 -7.34
N GLN A 31 -17.13 -18.48 -7.39
CA GLN A 31 -15.73 -18.80 -7.60
C GLN A 31 -14.91 -17.87 -6.71
N LYS A 32 -13.61 -18.18 -6.53
CA LYS A 32 -12.72 -17.25 -5.83
C LYS A 32 -12.73 -15.88 -6.52
N ALA A 33 -12.64 -14.80 -5.76
CA ALA A 33 -12.74 -13.44 -6.26
C ALA A 33 -11.35 -12.80 -6.43
N PRO A 34 -11.16 -11.91 -7.43
CA PRO A 34 -9.93 -11.15 -7.58
C PRO A 34 -9.70 -10.19 -6.40
N LEU A 35 -8.44 -9.91 -6.13
CA LEU A 35 -7.99 -9.01 -5.05
C LEU A 35 -7.56 -7.66 -5.59
N THR A 36 -8.00 -6.62 -4.92
CA THR A 36 -7.50 -5.26 -5.04
C THR A 36 -6.80 -4.88 -3.75
N PHE A 37 -5.47 -4.88 -3.78
CA PHE A 37 -4.62 -4.61 -2.63
C PHE A 37 -4.25 -3.12 -2.59
N LEU A 38 -4.85 -2.40 -1.66
CA LEU A 38 -4.72 -0.96 -1.54
C LEU A 38 -3.74 -0.61 -0.41
N ILE A 39 -2.71 0.17 -0.74
CA ILE A 39 -1.75 0.68 0.23
C ILE A 39 -2.12 2.13 0.56
N HIS A 40 -2.23 2.44 1.84
CA HIS A 40 -2.54 3.80 2.30
C HIS A 40 -1.43 4.79 1.94
N GLY A 41 -1.83 6.06 1.74
CA GLY A 41 -1.01 7.12 1.18
C GLY A 41 -0.31 8.04 2.16
N ASP A 42 -0.48 7.83 3.46
CA ASP A 42 0.15 8.63 4.50
C ASP A 42 1.03 7.72 5.37
N PRO A 43 2.34 8.00 5.50
CA PRO A 43 3.23 7.20 6.35
C PRO A 43 3.01 7.49 7.84
N GLN A 44 2.39 8.63 8.18
CA GLN A 44 2.24 9.14 9.54
C GLN A 44 0.79 9.11 10.03
N ALA A 45 -0.18 8.95 9.13
CA ALA A 45 -1.59 8.81 9.46
C ALA A 45 -2.13 7.39 9.22
N SER A 46 -3.20 7.06 9.95
CA SER A 46 -3.96 5.83 9.74
C SER A 46 -5.25 6.10 8.98
N CYS A 47 -5.69 5.13 8.17
CA CYS A 47 -7.04 5.11 7.62
C CYS A 47 -8.06 4.76 8.70
N TYR A 48 -8.63 5.79 9.33
CA TYR A 48 -9.74 5.64 10.26
C TYR A 48 -11.07 5.39 9.53
N ASN A 49 -12.04 4.81 10.23
CA ASN A 49 -13.43 4.80 9.78
C ASN A 49 -14.02 6.20 9.93
N SER A 50 -13.72 7.07 8.98
CA SER A 50 -14.17 8.45 8.94
C SER A 50 -14.78 8.79 7.58
N TRP A 51 -15.69 9.76 7.57
CA TRP A 51 -16.24 10.29 6.34
C TRP A 51 -15.33 11.40 5.80
N SER A 52 -14.96 11.32 4.52
CA SER A 52 -14.21 12.36 3.81
C SER A 52 -14.62 12.41 2.35
N TYR A 53 -14.68 13.61 1.76
CA TYR A 53 -14.89 13.79 0.32
C TYR A 53 -13.64 13.42 -0.50
N ARG A 54 -12.44 13.38 0.12
CA ARG A 54 -11.18 12.96 -0.54
C ARG A 54 -10.94 11.44 -0.42
N TRP A 55 -11.29 10.86 0.72
CA TRP A 55 -11.01 9.46 1.05
C TRP A 55 -12.27 8.74 1.55
N ASN A 56 -13.13 8.34 0.60
CA ASN A 56 -14.30 7.49 0.88
C ASN A 56 -14.16 6.14 0.19
N PHE A 57 -13.77 5.11 0.94
CA PHE A 57 -13.56 3.78 0.38
C PHE A 57 -14.86 3.07 0.01
N HIS A 58 -15.99 3.38 0.67
CA HIS A 58 -17.30 2.86 0.26
C HIS A 58 -17.67 3.30 -1.15
N VAL A 59 -17.41 4.55 -1.52
CA VAL A 59 -17.62 5.06 -2.89
C VAL A 59 -16.64 4.41 -3.88
N LYS A 60 -15.38 4.21 -3.51
CA LYS A 60 -14.37 3.54 -4.37
C LYS A 60 -14.75 2.08 -4.65
N VAL A 61 -15.26 1.36 -3.66
CA VAL A 61 -15.74 -0.02 -3.78
C VAL A 61 -16.98 -0.11 -4.68
N MET A 62 -17.89 0.86 -4.59
CA MET A 62 -19.15 0.85 -5.34
C MET A 62 -18.97 1.03 -6.86
N LEU A 63 -17.85 1.63 -7.31
CA LEU A 63 -17.50 1.73 -8.73
C LEU A 63 -16.85 0.45 -9.28
N LEU A 64 -16.37 -0.43 -8.40
CA LEU A 64 -15.56 -1.60 -8.73
C LEU A 64 -16.24 -2.89 -8.26
N LEU A 65 -17.56 -3.00 -8.49
CA LEU A 65 -18.56 -3.95 -7.94
C LEU A 65 -18.20 -5.46 -7.87
N GLU A 66 -17.01 -5.86 -8.28
CA GLU A 66 -16.49 -7.24 -8.31
C GLU A 66 -15.15 -7.43 -7.57
N LEU A 67 -14.55 -6.36 -7.02
CA LEU A 67 -13.21 -6.39 -6.42
C LEU A 67 -13.25 -6.38 -4.89
N ILE A 68 -12.44 -7.25 -4.29
CA ILE A 68 -12.20 -7.29 -2.83
C ILE A 68 -11.11 -6.30 -2.49
N PHE A 69 -11.35 -5.44 -1.50
CA PHE A 69 -10.33 -4.51 -1.02
C PHE A 69 -9.69 -5.01 0.26
N VAL A 70 -8.35 -5.05 0.23
CA VAL A 70 -7.54 -5.12 1.44
C VAL A 70 -6.79 -3.82 1.55
N VAL A 71 -7.16 -2.98 2.51
CA VAL A 71 -6.45 -1.73 2.78
C VAL A 71 -5.44 -1.98 3.88
N LEU A 72 -4.15 -1.92 3.56
CA LEU A 72 -3.10 -1.96 4.57
C LEU A 72 -2.76 -0.55 5.02
N ILE A 73 -2.80 -0.34 6.33
CA ILE A 73 -2.61 0.97 6.96
C ILE A 73 -1.13 1.29 7.15
N HIS A 74 -0.25 0.30 7.15
CA HIS A 74 1.18 0.53 7.30
C HIS A 74 2.01 -0.56 6.61
N MET A 75 2.88 -0.15 5.69
CA MET A 75 4.00 -0.97 5.23
C MET A 75 5.20 -0.59 6.09
N ASP A 76 5.70 -1.56 6.86
CA ASP A 76 6.88 -1.42 7.73
C ASP A 76 8.09 -0.89 6.94
N LYS A 77 9.02 -0.21 7.61
CA LYS A 77 10.36 0.20 7.10
C LYS A 77 11.17 -0.94 6.50
N ASN A 78 10.80 -2.19 6.77
CA ASN A 78 11.36 -3.38 6.12
C ASN A 78 10.69 -3.73 4.78
N PHE A 79 9.71 -2.96 4.32
CA PHE A 79 9.01 -3.04 3.03
C PHE A 79 8.41 -4.42 2.70
N THR A 80 8.13 -5.25 3.70
CA THR A 80 7.71 -6.64 3.48
C THR A 80 6.22 -6.76 3.16
N ASN A 81 5.84 -6.62 1.88
CA ASN A 81 4.44 -6.71 1.45
C ASN A 81 3.82 -8.11 1.63
N LYS A 82 4.69 -9.13 1.73
CA LYS A 82 4.34 -10.53 1.88
C LYS A 82 3.49 -10.77 3.14
N LEU A 83 3.73 -10.03 4.22
CA LEU A 83 3.05 -10.27 5.50
C LEU A 83 1.55 -9.94 5.42
N GLY A 84 1.20 -8.75 4.91
CA GLY A 84 -0.20 -8.34 4.85
C GLY A 84 -0.99 -9.01 3.74
N LEU A 85 -0.39 -9.25 2.57
CA LEU A 85 -1.04 -10.02 1.51
C LEU A 85 -1.29 -11.47 1.95
N ASN A 86 -0.30 -12.14 2.53
CA ASN A 86 -0.48 -13.52 2.99
C ASN A 86 -1.48 -13.60 4.15
N ALA A 87 -1.49 -12.63 5.07
CA ALA A 87 -2.49 -12.56 6.13
C ALA A 87 -3.91 -12.50 5.55
N ALA A 88 -4.13 -11.64 4.56
CA ALA A 88 -5.43 -11.55 3.90
C ALA A 88 -5.80 -12.86 3.16
N LEU A 89 -4.88 -13.47 2.41
CA LEU A 89 -5.14 -14.72 1.70
C LEU A 89 -5.42 -15.90 2.66
N ASN A 90 -4.82 -15.89 3.85
CA ASN A 90 -5.05 -16.90 4.88
C ASN A 90 -6.40 -16.71 5.59
N LEU A 91 -6.80 -15.46 5.86
CA LEU A 91 -8.06 -15.14 6.53
C LEU A 91 -9.26 -15.28 5.60
N PHE A 92 -9.10 -14.94 4.32
CA PHE A 92 -10.19 -14.88 3.35
C PHE A 92 -9.97 -15.88 2.22
N ASN A 93 -10.31 -17.15 2.49
CA ASN A 93 -10.06 -18.30 1.60
C ASN A 93 -10.74 -18.21 0.21
N TYR A 94 -11.73 -17.32 0.07
CA TYR A 94 -12.45 -17.05 -1.17
C TYR A 94 -11.73 -16.02 -2.05
N ILE A 95 -10.59 -15.47 -1.62
CA ILE A 95 -9.73 -14.62 -2.44
C ILE A 95 -8.83 -15.48 -3.34
N ASP A 96 -8.69 -15.07 -4.59
CA ASP A 96 -7.75 -15.62 -5.56
C ASP A 96 -6.45 -14.79 -5.58
N GLY A 97 -5.42 -15.26 -4.89
CA GLY A 97 -4.12 -14.58 -4.83
C GLY A 97 -3.38 -14.49 -6.17
N ASN A 98 -3.78 -15.26 -7.19
CA ASN A 98 -3.18 -15.17 -8.52
C ASN A 98 -3.83 -14.06 -9.37
N ARG A 99 -4.99 -13.55 -8.96
CA ARG A 99 -5.69 -12.43 -9.60
C ARG A 99 -5.71 -11.22 -8.66
N ALA A 100 -4.52 -10.79 -8.26
CA ALA A 100 -4.34 -9.61 -7.43
C ALA A 100 -3.80 -8.43 -8.26
N ILE A 101 -4.32 -7.24 -7.99
CA ILE A 101 -3.72 -5.97 -8.42
C ILE A 101 -3.32 -5.16 -7.19
N ALA A 102 -2.26 -4.38 -7.29
CA ALA A 102 -1.84 -3.46 -6.22
C ALA A 102 -2.04 -2.01 -6.65
N LEU A 103 -2.55 -1.19 -5.75
CA LEU A 103 -2.73 0.24 -5.99
C LEU A 103 -2.40 1.07 -4.75
N GLY A 104 -2.01 2.31 -4.99
CA GLY A 104 -1.71 3.26 -3.93
C GLY A 104 -1.61 4.68 -4.47
N ALA A 105 -1.75 5.64 -3.58
CA ALA A 105 -1.55 7.04 -3.88
C ALA A 105 -0.57 7.68 -2.90
N SER A 106 0.13 8.75 -3.28
CA SER A 106 1.10 9.41 -2.39
C SER A 106 2.13 8.39 -1.87
N TYR A 107 2.32 8.22 -0.55
CA TYR A 107 3.20 7.18 0.01
C TYR A 107 2.81 5.76 -0.45
N GLY A 108 1.52 5.50 -0.65
CA GLY A 108 1.04 4.24 -1.20
C GLY A 108 1.48 4.06 -2.65
N GLY A 109 1.55 5.14 -3.43
CA GLY A 109 2.10 5.12 -4.79
C GLY A 109 3.61 4.86 -4.79
N TYR A 110 4.35 5.50 -3.88
CA TYR A 110 5.76 5.19 -3.63
C TYR A 110 5.97 3.70 -3.30
N MET A 111 5.09 3.13 -2.46
CA MET A 111 5.11 1.70 -2.16
C MET A 111 4.76 0.82 -3.37
N ILE A 112 3.91 1.28 -4.29
CA ILE A 112 3.65 0.57 -5.55
C ILE A 112 4.91 0.53 -6.41
N ASP A 113 5.63 1.64 -6.56
CA ASP A 113 6.89 1.68 -7.30
C ASP A 113 7.95 0.79 -6.64
N TRP A 114 8.03 0.81 -5.31
CA TRP A 114 8.90 -0.08 -4.55
C TRP A 114 8.59 -1.55 -4.82
N ILE A 115 7.31 -1.95 -4.73
CA ILE A 115 6.87 -3.32 -5.00
C ILE A 115 7.20 -3.72 -6.44
N ALA A 116 6.99 -2.82 -7.41
CA ALA A 116 7.22 -3.09 -8.82
C ALA A 116 8.70 -3.41 -9.11
N GLY A 117 9.63 -2.68 -8.49
CA GLY A 117 11.08 -2.89 -8.63
C GLY A 117 11.65 -4.10 -7.87
N HIS A 118 10.86 -4.77 -7.02
CA HIS A 118 11.33 -5.91 -6.24
C HIS A 118 10.68 -7.21 -6.73
N THR A 119 11.44 -8.03 -7.47
CA THR A 119 10.94 -9.28 -8.11
C THR A 119 10.22 -10.25 -7.17
N GLN A 120 10.68 -10.35 -5.92
CA GLN A 120 10.03 -11.21 -4.91
C GLN A 120 8.63 -10.73 -4.49
N MET A 121 8.30 -9.48 -4.80
CA MET A 121 7.05 -8.81 -4.47
C MET A 121 6.18 -8.65 -5.72
N ASN A 122 6.77 -8.27 -6.85
CA ASN A 122 6.03 -7.94 -8.06
C ASN A 122 5.30 -9.14 -8.69
N GLN A 123 5.88 -10.35 -8.58
CA GLN A 123 5.33 -11.59 -9.14
C GLN A 123 3.97 -11.99 -8.56
N ARG A 124 3.53 -11.33 -7.48
CA ARG A 124 2.23 -11.58 -6.83
C ARG A 124 1.10 -10.76 -7.44
N PHE A 125 1.39 -9.76 -8.25
CA PHE A 125 0.39 -8.86 -8.80
C PHE A 125 0.39 -8.88 -10.33
N GLN A 126 -0.81 -8.86 -10.91
CA GLN A 126 -1.02 -8.80 -12.36
C GLN A 126 -0.90 -7.37 -12.89
N ALA A 127 -1.12 -6.36 -12.04
CA ALA A 127 -1.02 -4.96 -12.40
C ALA A 127 -0.72 -4.08 -11.19
N PHE A 128 -0.12 -2.93 -11.48
CA PHE A 128 0.21 -1.87 -10.53
C PHE A 128 -0.49 -0.58 -10.93
N VAL A 129 -1.11 0.10 -9.97
CA VAL A 129 -1.70 1.43 -10.17
C VAL A 129 -1.10 2.40 -9.17
N ASN A 130 -0.17 3.22 -9.66
CA ASN A 130 0.40 4.33 -8.90
C ASN A 130 -0.39 5.62 -9.22
N TYR A 131 -0.82 6.33 -8.17
CA TYR A 131 -1.42 7.65 -8.29
C TYR A 131 -0.64 8.71 -7.49
N HIS A 132 0.15 9.53 -8.19
CA HIS A 132 0.96 10.60 -7.59
C HIS A 132 1.91 10.11 -6.48
N GLY A 133 2.52 8.94 -6.65
CA GLY A 133 3.57 8.44 -5.77
C GLY A 133 4.93 9.09 -6.02
N ILE A 134 5.78 9.03 -5.02
CA ILE A 134 7.19 9.44 -5.14
C ILE A 134 7.94 8.34 -5.88
N PHE A 135 8.47 8.65 -7.05
CA PHE A 135 9.29 7.71 -7.83
C PHE A 135 10.79 7.91 -7.59
N ASP A 136 11.23 9.17 -7.49
CA ASP A 136 12.59 9.56 -7.14
C ASP A 136 12.57 10.43 -5.89
N VAL A 137 13.13 9.92 -4.79
CA VAL A 137 13.19 10.61 -3.50
C VAL A 137 13.98 11.93 -3.61
N ARG A 138 15.01 11.98 -4.46
CA ARG A 138 15.78 13.22 -4.68
C ARG A 138 14.94 14.31 -5.32
N GLN A 139 14.11 13.92 -6.29
CA GLN A 139 13.23 14.85 -6.98
C GLN A 139 12.20 15.43 -6.01
N MET A 140 11.68 14.61 -5.09
CA MET A 140 10.76 15.06 -4.05
C MET A 140 11.40 16.14 -3.17
N VAL A 141 12.64 15.92 -2.70
CA VAL A 141 13.35 16.92 -1.86
C VAL A 141 13.50 18.27 -2.56
N TYR A 142 13.83 18.30 -3.85
CA TYR A 142 14.01 19.57 -4.57
C TYR A 142 12.71 20.24 -5.01
N SER A 143 11.56 19.59 -4.86
CA SER A 143 10.28 20.07 -5.39
C SER A 143 9.20 20.27 -4.34
N THR A 144 9.43 19.84 -3.10
CA THR A 144 8.48 19.94 -2.00
C THR A 144 8.70 21.19 -1.14
N ASP A 145 7.61 21.77 -0.65
CA ASP A 145 7.63 22.77 0.42
C ASP A 145 7.60 22.13 1.83
N GLU A 146 7.54 20.79 1.91
CA GLU A 146 7.38 20.02 3.15
C GLU A 146 8.60 19.14 3.48
N LEU A 147 9.81 19.73 3.43
CA LEU A 147 11.09 19.02 3.64
C LEU A 147 11.18 18.24 4.96
N TRP A 148 10.55 18.77 6.01
CA TRP A 148 10.61 18.18 7.35
C TRP A 148 10.19 16.71 7.38
N PHE A 149 9.14 16.32 6.64
CA PHE A 149 8.65 14.93 6.65
C PHE A 149 9.72 13.95 6.14
N ILE A 150 10.31 14.29 5.00
CA ILE A 150 11.30 13.43 4.34
C ILE A 150 12.57 13.36 5.19
N GLU A 151 13.04 14.51 5.68
CA GLU A 151 14.21 14.57 6.55
C GLU A 151 13.99 13.76 7.83
N TYR A 152 12.81 13.89 8.44
CA TYR A 152 12.45 13.12 9.63
C TYR A 152 12.45 11.61 9.37
N ASP A 153 11.81 11.17 8.28
CA ASP A 153 11.67 9.75 7.95
C ASP A 153 12.99 9.09 7.54
N ILE A 154 13.90 9.83 6.89
CA ILE A 154 15.20 9.35 6.37
C ILE A 154 16.34 9.42 7.42
N GLY A 155 16.09 10.03 8.58
CA GLY A 155 17.01 9.95 9.73
C GLY A 155 17.45 11.28 10.35
N GLN A 156 16.73 12.37 10.08
CA GLN A 156 16.98 13.74 10.57
C GLN A 156 18.25 14.38 9.97
N PHE A 157 18.49 14.15 8.68
CA PHE A 157 19.56 14.80 7.93
C PHE A 157 18.99 15.37 6.63
N THR A 158 19.47 16.53 6.22
CA THR A 158 19.17 17.09 4.89
C THR A 158 19.82 16.24 3.78
N GLN A 159 19.31 16.33 2.55
CA GLN A 159 19.96 15.68 1.39
C GLN A 159 21.40 16.18 1.16
N TYR A 160 21.73 17.39 1.60
CA TYR A 160 23.09 17.92 1.50
C TYR A 160 24.05 17.27 2.52
N GLU A 161 23.59 17.05 3.75
CA GLU A 161 24.42 16.47 4.81
C GLU A 161 24.67 14.97 4.61
N ASN A 162 23.67 14.23 4.13
CA ASN A 162 23.79 12.79 3.90
C ASN A 162 23.03 12.33 2.64
N PRO A 163 23.54 12.62 1.43
CA PRO A 163 22.85 12.26 0.18
C PRO A 163 22.66 10.74 0.01
N GLN A 164 23.54 9.92 0.60
CA GLN A 164 23.45 8.46 0.49
C GLN A 164 22.20 7.91 1.20
N ALA A 165 21.74 8.54 2.29
CA ALA A 165 20.53 8.11 2.98
C ALA A 165 19.28 8.18 2.08
N TYR A 166 19.26 9.13 1.14
CA TYR A 166 18.15 9.33 0.19
C TYR A 166 18.14 8.32 -0.96
N GLU A 167 19.19 7.52 -1.10
CA GLU A 167 19.31 6.48 -2.14
C GLU A 167 18.89 5.10 -1.65
N ILE A 168 18.94 4.85 -0.33
CA ILE A 168 18.67 3.54 0.28
C ILE A 168 17.25 3.07 -0.04
N PHE A 169 16.27 3.97 0.06
CA PHE A 169 14.86 3.67 -0.14
C PHE A 169 14.30 4.44 -1.35
N ASN A 170 15.03 4.44 -2.47
CA ASN A 170 14.66 5.18 -3.67
C ASN A 170 14.18 4.25 -4.80
N PRO A 171 12.89 4.24 -5.18
CA PRO A 171 12.34 3.31 -6.17
C PRO A 171 13.04 3.39 -7.55
N ILE A 172 13.51 4.56 -7.95
CA ILE A 172 14.23 4.76 -9.21
C ILE A 172 15.47 3.86 -9.34
N ASN A 173 16.05 3.40 -8.23
CA ASN A 173 17.24 2.54 -8.23
C ASN A 173 16.93 1.07 -8.55
N TYR A 174 15.65 0.69 -8.70
CA TYR A 174 15.19 -0.69 -8.85
C TYR A 174 14.42 -0.96 -10.15
N ILE A 175 14.62 -0.14 -11.18
CA ILE A 175 13.88 -0.26 -12.48
C ILE A 175 14.36 -1.47 -13.30
N SER A 176 15.61 -1.90 -13.13
CA SER A 176 16.30 -2.83 -14.02
C SER A 176 16.43 -4.27 -13.52
N ASP A 177 15.87 -4.58 -12.34
CA ASP A 177 16.04 -5.88 -11.66
C ASP A 177 14.95 -6.92 -11.99
#